data_AF-A0A661IE63-F1
#
_entry.id   AF-A0A661IE63-F1
#
_cell.length_a   1.000
_cell.length_b   1.000
_cell.length_c   1.000
_cell.angle_alpha   90.00
_cell.angle_beta   90.00
_cell.angle_gamma   90.00
#
_symmetry.space_group_name_H-M   'P 1'
#
loop_
_entity.id
_entity.type
_entity.pdbx_description
1 polymer ?
#
loop_
_entity_poly.entity_id
_entity_poly.type
_entity_poly.pdbx_seq_one_letter_code
_entity_poly.pdbx_strand_id
1 'polypeptide(L)'
;MRRSSPSPGRPSVRNQEMTFRDVFVFVVGKTPQVVTETIYGLLVKESPVLPDEIYILTTEEGKKEVEEGLIRRGNLQKVFEEYGFPPLPQEKLHIVVISGVDGSPLRDIRTEEDNEAVGNFITDFIRRLAEDPGVRLHCSLAGGRKTMGFYLGAALSLFGRPWDRLYHVLVSPEFESHPDFYFKPKEERVLKLGQRRLHTSEARIFLADLPFLRLREKVSLGEKPFRELVKEGQREVELALFQREVILDLKGLTLTIGGTSLKLTPMELILYRLFLLQKLRCPEPSRAYCEGCTACFLPISRLSSPEAFQEVHQALVSIYGEGSGRVEAFRLRWERQGGVPQEVLRQKISKINRSLREQMGEDASLYLISPVGRYGTKRYGVRVDKGKITCFS
;
A
#
# COMPACT_ATOMS: atom_id res chain seq x y z
N MET A 1 54.66 24.76 17.87
CA MET A 1 53.24 24.85 18.28
C MET A 1 52.47 23.63 17.76
N ARG A 2 51.31 23.30 18.35
CA ARG A 2 50.26 22.37 17.86
C ARG A 2 50.74 21.05 17.21
N ARG A 3 50.72 19.95 17.97
CA ARG A 3 50.53 18.60 17.41
C ARG A 3 49.10 18.49 16.85
N SER A 4 48.93 17.85 15.71
CA SER A 4 47.62 17.48 15.16
C SER A 4 47.19 16.10 15.69
N SER A 5 46.04 16.04 16.35
CA SER A 5 45.40 14.78 16.75
C SER A 5 44.80 14.08 15.53
N PRO A 6 44.89 12.75 15.40
CA PRO A 6 43.99 12.00 14.53
C PRO A 6 42.55 12.20 14.97
N SER A 7 41.62 12.42 14.03
CA SER A 7 40.20 12.38 14.33
C SER A 7 39.77 10.95 14.65
N PRO A 8 38.89 10.71 15.64
CA PRO A 8 38.32 9.39 15.85
C PRO A 8 37.50 9.01 14.62
N GLY A 9 37.82 7.86 14.02
CA GLY A 9 37.08 7.34 12.87
C GLY A 9 35.62 7.13 13.24
N ARG A 10 34.70 7.50 12.33
CA ARG A 10 33.28 7.10 12.47
C ARG A 10 33.24 5.58 12.60
N PRO A 11 32.47 5.00 13.54
CA PRO A 11 32.30 3.56 13.59
C PRO A 11 31.71 3.11 12.25
N SER A 12 32.40 2.18 11.58
CA SER A 12 31.86 1.55 10.39
C SER A 12 30.65 0.74 10.82
N VAL A 13 29.47 1.13 10.31
CA VAL A 13 28.27 0.29 10.41
C VAL A 13 28.58 -0.99 9.66
N ARG A 14 28.90 -2.06 10.41
CA ARG A 14 28.94 -3.40 9.84
C ARG A 14 27.54 -3.67 9.33
N ASN A 15 27.40 -3.93 8.03
CA ASN A 15 26.23 -4.66 7.54
C ASN A 15 26.23 -5.99 8.28
N GLN A 16 25.30 -6.14 9.23
CA GLN A 16 24.84 -7.46 9.61
C GLN A 16 24.07 -7.96 8.38
N GLU A 17 24.64 -8.95 7.69
CA GLU A 17 23.90 -9.68 6.67
C GLU A 17 22.71 -10.32 7.39
N MET A 18 21.51 -9.83 7.12
CA MET A 18 20.31 -10.39 7.73
C MET A 18 20.10 -11.77 7.12
N THR A 19 20.41 -12.80 7.90
CA THR A 19 20.16 -14.20 7.57
C THR A 19 18.66 -14.44 7.58
N PHE A 20 18.02 -14.19 6.45
CA PHE A 20 16.60 -14.46 6.27
C PHE A 20 16.33 -15.96 6.31
N ARG A 21 15.16 -16.32 6.84
CA ARG A 21 14.55 -17.63 6.66
C ARG A 21 13.80 -17.64 5.34
N ASP A 22 14.21 -18.50 4.41
CA ASP A 22 13.69 -18.54 3.05
C ASP A 22 12.43 -19.42 2.97
N VAL A 23 11.28 -18.78 2.74
CA VAL A 23 9.97 -19.43 2.73
C VAL A 23 9.39 -19.39 1.32
N PHE A 24 9.24 -20.56 0.69
CA PHE A 24 8.69 -20.65 -0.65
C PHE A 24 7.16 -20.81 -0.58
N VAL A 25 6.42 -20.10 -1.42
CA VAL A 25 4.94 -20.14 -1.43
C VAL A 25 4.42 -20.38 -2.84
N PHE A 26 3.70 -21.49 -3.02
CA PHE A 26 3.15 -21.92 -4.31
C PHE A 26 1.63 -21.84 -4.30
N VAL A 27 1.04 -21.39 -5.42
CA VAL A 27 -0.35 -21.71 -5.74
C VAL A 27 -0.37 -22.89 -6.72
N VAL A 28 -1.13 -23.95 -6.41
CA VAL A 28 -1.10 -25.21 -7.18
C VAL A 28 -2.51 -25.73 -7.46
N GLY A 29 -2.66 -26.31 -8.66
CA GLY A 29 -3.90 -26.91 -9.16
C GLY A 29 -3.64 -28.35 -9.60
N LYS A 30 -3.95 -28.67 -10.87
CA LYS A 30 -3.82 -30.04 -11.41
C LYS A 30 -2.44 -30.35 -12.02
N THR A 31 -1.52 -29.39 -11.98
CA THR A 31 -0.14 -29.51 -12.49
C THR A 31 0.83 -29.28 -11.32
N PRO A 32 1.09 -30.28 -10.45
CA PRO A 32 2.03 -30.16 -9.34
C PRO A 32 3.49 -29.92 -9.77
N GLN A 33 3.84 -30.25 -11.02
CA GLN A 33 5.16 -30.07 -11.64
C GLN A 33 5.76 -28.68 -11.39
N VAL A 34 4.94 -27.63 -11.47
CA VAL A 34 5.38 -26.23 -11.37
C VAL A 34 6.12 -25.90 -10.08
N VAL A 35 5.90 -26.68 -9.01
CA VAL A 35 6.65 -26.59 -7.75
C VAL A 35 8.09 -27.02 -7.95
N THR A 36 8.32 -28.24 -8.46
CA THR A 36 9.66 -28.80 -8.68
C THR A 36 10.40 -28.12 -9.84
N GLU A 37 9.68 -27.62 -10.85
CA GLU A 37 10.25 -26.82 -11.95
C GLU A 37 10.72 -25.44 -11.46
N THR A 38 9.95 -24.80 -10.58
CA THR A 38 10.37 -23.56 -9.89
C THR A 38 11.56 -23.81 -8.98
N ILE A 39 11.53 -24.88 -8.17
CA ILE A 39 12.64 -25.24 -7.26
C ILE A 39 13.91 -25.50 -8.06
N TYR A 40 13.85 -26.31 -9.13
CA TYR A 40 14.95 -26.47 -10.10
C TYR A 40 15.49 -25.10 -10.55
N GLY A 41 14.61 -24.18 -10.97
CA GLY A 41 14.97 -22.84 -11.43
C GLY A 41 15.54 -21.91 -10.34
N LEU A 42 15.43 -22.27 -9.06
CA LEU A 42 16.07 -21.61 -7.92
C LEU A 42 17.39 -22.29 -7.51
N LEU A 43 17.50 -23.62 -7.68
CA LEU A 43 18.70 -24.40 -7.37
C LEU A 43 19.81 -24.25 -8.42
N VAL A 44 19.48 -24.02 -9.70
CA VAL A 44 20.49 -23.89 -10.79
C VAL A 44 20.97 -22.46 -11.05
N LYS A 45 20.72 -21.52 -10.14
CA LYS A 45 21.24 -20.14 -10.21
C LYS A 45 22.71 -20.08 -9.79
N GLU A 46 23.42 -19.03 -10.23
CA GLU A 46 24.81 -18.75 -9.79
C GLU A 46 24.94 -18.66 -8.26
N SER A 47 23.90 -18.12 -7.61
CA SER A 47 23.67 -18.25 -6.18
C SER A 47 22.34 -19.01 -5.98
N PRO A 48 22.40 -20.32 -5.66
CA PRO A 48 21.22 -21.13 -5.40
C PRO A 48 20.40 -20.60 -4.22
N VAL A 49 19.07 -20.71 -4.30
CA VAL A 49 18.18 -20.44 -3.17
C VAL A 49 17.58 -21.75 -2.68
N LEU A 50 17.71 -22.03 -1.38
CA LEU A 50 17.15 -23.19 -0.70
C LEU A 50 15.98 -22.74 0.20
N PRO A 51 14.89 -23.50 0.30
CA PRO A 51 13.82 -23.23 1.26
C PRO A 51 14.14 -23.80 2.64
N ASP A 52 13.93 -22.99 3.68
CA ASP A 52 13.75 -23.48 5.05
C ASP A 52 12.36 -24.11 5.25
N GLU A 53 11.37 -23.61 4.51
CA GLU A 53 9.95 -24.03 4.55
C GLU A 53 9.29 -23.87 3.16
N ILE A 54 8.35 -24.76 2.85
CA ILE A 54 7.53 -24.71 1.64
C ILE A 54 6.05 -24.75 2.00
N TYR A 55 5.29 -23.74 1.56
CA TYR A 55 3.83 -23.71 1.60
C TYR A 55 3.25 -23.92 0.20
N ILE A 56 2.29 -24.84 0.09
CA ILE A 56 1.55 -25.13 -1.15
C ILE A 56 0.06 -24.84 -0.90
N LEU A 57 -0.42 -23.73 -1.46
CA LEU A 57 -1.82 -23.28 -1.37
C LEU A 57 -2.63 -23.91 -2.51
N THR A 58 -3.66 -24.68 -2.17
CA THR A 58 -4.42 -25.48 -3.14
C THR A 58 -5.86 -25.78 -2.69
N THR A 59 -6.65 -26.47 -3.51
CA THR A 59 -8.01 -26.95 -3.19
C THR A 59 -7.99 -28.45 -2.84
N GLU A 60 -9.11 -29.05 -2.38
CA GLU A 60 -9.14 -30.50 -2.09
C GLU A 60 -8.77 -31.36 -3.30
N GLU A 61 -9.13 -30.93 -4.53
CA GLU A 61 -8.72 -31.63 -5.76
C GLU A 61 -7.20 -31.51 -5.96
N GLY A 62 -6.64 -30.29 -5.93
CA GLY A 62 -5.21 -30.08 -6.17
C GLY A 62 -4.30 -30.69 -5.09
N LYS A 63 -4.75 -30.77 -3.83
CA LYS A 63 -4.04 -31.48 -2.75
C LYS A 63 -3.73 -32.93 -3.12
N LYS A 64 -4.67 -33.64 -3.76
CA LYS A 64 -4.50 -35.05 -4.14
C LYS A 64 -3.42 -35.23 -5.20
N GLU A 65 -3.36 -34.31 -6.16
CA GLU A 65 -2.34 -34.27 -7.22
C GLU A 65 -0.95 -33.93 -6.63
N VAL A 66 -0.88 -33.01 -5.67
CA VAL A 66 0.36 -32.69 -4.93
C VAL A 66 0.85 -33.89 -4.11
N GLU A 67 -0.03 -34.56 -3.36
CA GLU A 67 0.33 -35.73 -2.54
C GLU A 67 0.75 -36.94 -3.40
N GLU A 68 0.17 -37.12 -4.59
CA GLU A 68 0.59 -38.15 -5.55
C GLU A 68 1.91 -37.77 -6.23
N GLY A 69 1.91 -36.63 -6.91
CA GLY A 69 2.97 -36.20 -7.81
C GLY A 69 4.27 -35.80 -7.11
N LEU A 70 4.20 -35.12 -5.96
CA LEU A 70 5.37 -34.62 -5.25
C LEU A 70 5.84 -35.54 -4.12
N ILE A 71 4.90 -36.06 -3.32
CA ILE A 71 5.22 -36.85 -2.11
C ILE A 71 5.28 -38.35 -2.43
N ARG A 72 4.19 -39.00 -2.84
CA ARG A 72 4.16 -40.46 -3.07
C ARG A 72 5.14 -40.92 -4.16
N ARG A 73 5.32 -40.13 -5.21
CA ARG A 73 6.36 -40.37 -6.24
C ARG A 73 7.75 -39.85 -5.86
N GLY A 74 7.90 -39.14 -4.74
CA GLY A 74 9.17 -38.59 -4.24
C GLY A 74 9.80 -37.51 -5.10
N ASN A 75 9.08 -36.93 -6.07
CA ASN A 75 9.66 -35.98 -7.03
C ASN A 75 10.14 -34.67 -6.38
N LEU A 76 9.58 -34.28 -5.24
CA LEU A 76 10.05 -33.14 -4.47
C LEU A 76 11.41 -33.40 -3.79
N GLN A 77 11.69 -34.62 -3.33
CA GLN A 77 13.01 -34.95 -2.76
C GLN A 77 14.05 -35.06 -3.87
N LYS A 78 13.70 -35.76 -4.96
CA LYS A 78 14.57 -36.00 -6.13
C LYS A 78 15.12 -34.72 -6.77
N VAL A 79 14.40 -33.60 -6.78
CA VAL A 79 14.92 -32.35 -7.38
C VAL A 79 16.05 -31.73 -6.55
N PHE A 80 16.07 -31.89 -5.22
CA PHE A 80 17.20 -31.49 -4.39
C PHE A 80 18.37 -32.48 -4.56
N GLU A 81 18.08 -33.79 -4.46
CA GLU A 81 19.06 -34.87 -4.54
C GLU A 81 19.82 -34.89 -5.88
N GLU A 82 19.11 -34.82 -7.01
CA GLU A 82 19.70 -34.78 -8.35
C GLU A 82 20.68 -33.60 -8.48
N TYR A 83 20.40 -32.47 -7.82
CA TYR A 83 21.25 -31.28 -7.85
C TYR A 83 22.32 -31.22 -6.75
N GLY A 84 22.33 -32.17 -5.81
CA GLY A 84 23.35 -32.29 -4.76
C GLY A 84 23.03 -31.50 -3.48
N PHE A 85 21.76 -31.12 -3.29
CA PHE A 85 21.28 -30.40 -2.12
C PHE A 85 20.56 -31.33 -1.14
N PRO A 86 20.55 -31.01 0.17
CA PRO A 86 19.74 -31.76 1.13
C PRO A 86 18.25 -31.59 0.80
N PRO A 87 17.43 -32.67 0.83
CA PRO A 87 15.99 -32.56 0.64
C PRO A 87 15.34 -31.86 1.84
N LEU A 88 14.26 -31.12 1.58
CA LEU A 88 13.46 -30.46 2.62
C LEU A 88 12.88 -31.50 3.62
N PRO A 89 13.00 -31.29 4.94
CA PRO A 89 12.33 -32.12 5.94
C PRO A 89 10.81 -32.10 5.80
N GLN A 90 10.15 -33.24 6.06
CA GLN A 90 8.71 -33.41 5.82
C GLN A 90 7.85 -32.50 6.70
N GLU A 91 8.32 -32.17 7.89
CA GLU A 91 7.72 -31.24 8.85
C GLU A 91 7.82 -29.76 8.42
N LYS A 92 8.61 -29.45 7.39
CA LYS A 92 8.75 -28.12 6.77
C LYS A 92 7.95 -27.98 5.47
N LEU A 93 7.24 -29.04 5.06
CA LEU A 93 6.35 -29.04 3.91
C LEU A 93 4.89 -28.91 4.35
N HIS A 94 4.23 -27.86 3.90
CA HIS A 94 2.89 -27.49 4.34
C HIS A 94 1.92 -27.40 3.14
N ILE A 95 1.13 -28.46 2.92
CA ILE A 95 0.03 -28.42 1.94
C ILE A 95 -1.20 -27.81 2.62
N VAL A 96 -1.49 -26.56 2.28
CA VAL A 96 -2.58 -25.77 2.85
C VAL A 96 -3.77 -25.81 1.90
N VAL A 97 -4.88 -26.41 2.36
CA VAL A 97 -6.15 -26.36 1.63
C VAL A 97 -6.82 -25.02 1.92
N ILE A 98 -7.20 -24.31 0.86
CA ILE A 98 -7.90 -23.03 0.92
C ILE A 98 -9.33 -23.26 1.39
N SER A 99 -9.81 -22.44 2.32
CA SER A 99 -11.22 -22.45 2.77
C SER A 99 -12.14 -21.68 1.83
N GLY A 100 -13.40 -22.16 1.70
CA GLY A 100 -14.51 -21.42 1.13
C GLY A 100 -15.09 -20.37 2.09
N VAL A 101 -16.19 -19.71 1.67
CA VAL A 101 -16.84 -18.62 2.43
C VAL A 101 -17.34 -19.06 3.81
N ASP A 102 -17.75 -20.32 3.97
CA ASP A 102 -18.21 -20.92 5.23
C ASP A 102 -17.07 -21.46 6.10
N GLY A 103 -15.81 -21.29 5.67
CA GLY A 103 -14.62 -21.84 6.32
C GLY A 103 -14.30 -23.29 5.95
N SER A 104 -15.20 -24.00 5.25
CA SER A 104 -14.99 -25.40 4.86
C SER A 104 -13.87 -25.56 3.81
N PRO A 105 -13.20 -26.73 3.70
CA PRO A 105 -12.18 -26.95 2.68
C PRO A 105 -12.76 -26.86 1.26
N LEU A 106 -12.26 -25.92 0.46
CA LEU A 106 -12.77 -25.70 -0.89
C LEU A 106 -12.34 -26.83 -1.83
N ARG A 107 -13.29 -27.46 -2.52
CA ARG A 107 -13.03 -28.56 -3.46
C ARG A 107 -12.29 -28.12 -4.72
N ASP A 108 -12.86 -27.11 -5.37
CA ASP A 108 -12.44 -26.50 -6.63
C ASP A 108 -13.18 -25.16 -6.74
N ILE A 109 -12.61 -24.19 -7.46
CA ILE A 109 -13.10 -22.81 -7.53
C ILE A 109 -14.10 -22.71 -8.69
N ARG A 110 -15.42 -22.68 -8.42
CA ARG A 110 -16.47 -22.80 -9.45
C ARG A 110 -17.39 -21.59 -9.54
N THR A 111 -17.57 -20.81 -8.48
CA THR A 111 -18.42 -19.61 -8.46
C THR A 111 -17.62 -18.30 -8.28
N GLU A 112 -18.30 -17.15 -8.25
CA GLU A 112 -17.66 -15.86 -7.94
C GLU A 112 -17.30 -15.78 -6.44
N GLU A 113 -18.15 -16.34 -5.58
CA GLU A 113 -17.98 -16.43 -4.13
C GLU A 113 -16.78 -17.32 -3.74
N ASP A 114 -16.61 -18.48 -4.41
CA ASP A 114 -15.41 -19.32 -4.26
C ASP A 114 -14.14 -18.52 -4.57
N ASN A 115 -14.20 -17.69 -5.62
CA ASN A 115 -13.07 -16.93 -6.11
C ASN A 115 -12.74 -15.72 -5.21
N GLU A 116 -13.76 -15.06 -4.63
CA GLU A 116 -13.56 -14.03 -3.60
C GLU A 116 -13.02 -14.63 -2.28
N ALA A 117 -13.48 -15.82 -1.87
CA ALA A 117 -12.93 -16.55 -0.72
C ALA A 117 -11.45 -16.90 -0.92
N VAL A 118 -11.08 -17.44 -2.09
CA VAL A 118 -9.68 -17.71 -2.48
C VAL A 118 -8.83 -16.45 -2.45
N GLY A 119 -9.36 -15.33 -2.96
CA GLY A 119 -8.67 -14.04 -2.92
C GLY A 119 -8.42 -13.55 -1.50
N ASN A 120 -9.42 -13.64 -0.63
CA ASN A 120 -9.28 -13.30 0.79
C ASN A 120 -8.26 -14.20 1.49
N PHE A 121 -8.32 -15.52 1.29
CA PHE A 121 -7.43 -16.50 1.91
C PHE A 121 -5.96 -16.27 1.52
N ILE A 122 -5.66 -16.18 0.22
CA ILE A 122 -4.28 -15.97 -0.27
C ILE A 122 -3.73 -14.63 0.22
N THR A 123 -4.58 -13.59 0.26
CA THR A 123 -4.19 -12.25 0.72
C THR A 123 -3.83 -12.24 2.21
N ASP A 124 -4.68 -12.85 3.05
CA ASP A 124 -4.44 -12.94 4.48
C ASP A 124 -3.23 -13.84 4.83
N PHE A 125 -3.05 -14.93 4.07
CA PHE A 125 -1.92 -15.83 4.24
C PHE A 125 -0.57 -15.14 3.97
N ILE A 126 -0.47 -14.39 2.86
CA ILE A 126 0.74 -13.63 2.52
C ILE A 126 0.97 -12.47 3.50
N ARG A 127 -0.10 -11.79 3.95
CA ARG A 127 -0.01 -10.75 5.00
C ARG A 127 0.66 -11.29 6.26
N ARG A 128 0.14 -12.40 6.82
CA ARG A 128 0.69 -13.03 8.04
C ARG A 128 2.15 -13.45 7.88
N LEU A 129 2.51 -14.10 6.76
CA LEU A 129 3.91 -14.47 6.51
C LEU A 129 4.83 -13.25 6.32
N ALA A 130 4.30 -12.11 5.86
CA ALA A 130 5.05 -10.88 5.70
C ALA A 130 5.23 -10.09 7.01
N GLU A 131 4.55 -10.45 8.11
CA GLU A 131 4.68 -9.78 9.41
C GLU A 131 6.03 -10.05 10.09
N ASP A 132 6.56 -11.27 9.99
CA ASP A 132 7.89 -11.65 10.52
C ASP A 132 9.03 -11.05 9.65
N PRO A 133 9.77 -10.03 10.13
CA PRO A 133 10.83 -9.39 9.35
C PRO A 133 12.05 -10.29 9.09
N GLY A 134 12.18 -11.42 9.81
CA GLY A 134 13.22 -12.42 9.59
C GLY A 134 12.95 -13.35 8.40
N VAL A 135 11.74 -13.33 7.83
CA VAL A 135 11.37 -14.16 6.67
C VAL A 135 11.62 -13.44 5.35
N ARG A 136 12.03 -14.18 4.32
CA ARG A 136 11.99 -13.77 2.91
C ARG A 136 11.08 -14.71 2.11
N LEU A 137 10.13 -14.14 1.40
CA LEU A 137 9.12 -14.89 0.62
C LEU A 137 9.59 -15.09 -0.82
N HIS A 138 9.52 -16.33 -1.29
CA HIS A 138 9.76 -16.72 -2.68
C HIS A 138 8.47 -17.32 -3.25
N CYS A 139 7.61 -16.46 -3.80
CA CYS A 139 6.28 -16.85 -4.27
C CYS A 139 6.31 -17.27 -5.74
N SER A 140 5.54 -18.31 -6.13
CA SER A 140 5.40 -18.73 -7.53
C SER A 140 3.94 -18.76 -7.96
N LEU A 141 3.60 -18.01 -9.01
CA LEU A 141 2.22 -17.86 -9.52
C LEU A 141 1.82 -18.87 -10.60
N ALA A 142 2.71 -19.82 -10.92
CA ALA A 142 2.62 -20.67 -12.11
C ALA A 142 1.55 -21.78 -12.07
N GLY A 143 0.86 -21.99 -10.95
CA GLY A 143 -0.14 -23.04 -10.78
C GLY A 143 -1.50 -22.56 -10.25
N GLY A 144 -2.41 -23.52 -10.09
CA GLY A 144 -3.79 -23.25 -9.65
C GLY A 144 -4.71 -22.86 -10.81
N ARG A 145 -5.85 -22.24 -10.49
CA ARG A 145 -6.59 -21.44 -11.49
C ARG A 145 -5.91 -20.09 -11.64
N LYS A 146 -6.00 -19.47 -12.82
CA LYS A 146 -5.31 -18.19 -13.15
C LYS A 146 -5.57 -17.06 -12.14
N THR A 147 -6.72 -17.05 -11.47
CA THR A 147 -7.05 -16.10 -10.41
C THR A 147 -6.22 -16.29 -9.13
N MET A 148 -5.82 -17.52 -8.78
CA MET A 148 -4.94 -17.78 -7.63
C MET A 148 -3.58 -17.09 -7.79
N GLY A 149 -2.97 -17.18 -8.98
CA GLY A 149 -1.73 -16.49 -9.32
C GLY A 149 -1.87 -14.97 -9.32
N PHE A 150 -3.01 -14.44 -9.80
CA PHE A 150 -3.35 -13.02 -9.69
C PHE A 150 -3.44 -12.55 -8.23
N TYR A 151 -4.18 -13.27 -7.37
CA TYR A 151 -4.30 -12.92 -5.95
C TYR A 151 -2.97 -13.01 -5.21
N LEU A 152 -2.11 -13.98 -5.53
CA LEU A 152 -0.77 -14.10 -4.96
C LEU A 152 0.10 -12.87 -5.30
N GLY A 153 0.12 -12.46 -6.56
CA GLY A 153 0.85 -11.26 -7.01
C GLY A 153 0.28 -9.95 -6.46
N ALA A 154 -1.05 -9.86 -6.33
CA ALA A 154 -1.73 -8.70 -5.75
C ALA A 154 -1.50 -8.60 -4.22
N ALA A 155 -1.54 -9.72 -3.51
CA ALA A 155 -1.23 -9.80 -2.08
C ALA A 155 0.23 -9.39 -1.79
N LEU A 156 1.18 -9.87 -2.59
CA LEU A 156 2.57 -9.39 -2.53
C LEU A 156 2.71 -7.90 -2.87
N SER A 157 1.88 -7.37 -3.75
CA SER A 157 1.90 -5.93 -4.05
C SER A 157 1.45 -5.09 -2.85
N LEU A 158 0.47 -5.57 -2.09
CA LEU A 158 -0.05 -4.91 -0.88
C LEU A 158 0.89 -5.09 0.33
N PHE A 159 1.43 -6.29 0.56
CA PHE A 159 2.12 -6.65 1.81
C PHE A 159 3.59 -7.08 1.68
N GLY A 160 4.09 -7.31 0.46
CA GLY A 160 5.45 -7.76 0.20
C GLY A 160 6.53 -6.70 0.42
N ARG A 161 7.68 -7.13 0.94
CA ARG A 161 8.81 -6.29 1.39
C ARG A 161 9.95 -6.32 0.37
N PRO A 162 10.89 -5.36 0.37
CA PRO A 162 11.89 -5.19 -0.70
C PRO A 162 12.72 -6.45 -1.07
N TRP A 163 12.89 -7.38 -0.13
CA TRP A 163 13.59 -8.65 -0.34
C TRP A 163 12.72 -9.79 -0.88
N ASP A 164 11.39 -9.73 -0.71
CA ASP A 164 10.44 -10.75 -1.18
C ASP A 164 10.34 -10.75 -2.72
N ARG A 165 10.12 -11.95 -3.29
CA ARG A 165 10.19 -12.23 -4.73
C ARG A 165 8.93 -12.92 -5.25
N LEU A 166 8.64 -12.68 -6.52
CA LEU A 166 7.53 -13.30 -7.26
C LEU A 166 8.08 -13.93 -8.53
N TYR A 167 7.74 -15.19 -8.76
CA TYR A 167 8.25 -15.98 -9.88
C TYR A 167 7.15 -16.53 -10.77
N HIS A 168 7.49 -16.73 -12.03
CA HIS A 168 6.74 -17.58 -12.94
C HIS A 168 7.74 -18.48 -13.69
N VAL A 169 7.56 -19.79 -13.57
CA VAL A 169 8.32 -20.76 -14.35
C VAL A 169 7.67 -20.96 -15.71
N LEU A 170 8.51 -21.01 -16.76
CA LEU A 170 8.14 -21.30 -18.14
C LEU A 170 8.90 -22.55 -18.59
N VAL A 171 8.21 -23.45 -19.27
CA VAL A 171 8.74 -24.76 -19.69
C VAL A 171 8.52 -24.93 -21.20
N SER A 172 9.38 -25.70 -21.88
CA SER A 172 9.12 -26.14 -23.26
C SER A 172 7.72 -26.78 -23.37
N PRO A 173 6.84 -26.37 -24.30
CA PRO A 173 5.44 -26.80 -24.34
C PRO A 173 5.21 -28.32 -24.44
N GLU A 174 6.17 -29.06 -24.97
CA GLU A 174 6.15 -30.53 -25.02
C GLU A 174 6.22 -31.20 -23.63
N PHE A 175 6.70 -30.47 -22.62
CA PHE A 175 7.00 -30.96 -21.27
C PHE A 175 6.08 -30.36 -20.19
N GLU A 176 5.54 -29.14 -20.39
CA GLU A 176 4.70 -28.36 -19.45
C GLU A 176 3.51 -29.13 -18.83
N SER A 177 3.01 -30.16 -19.52
CA SER A 177 1.93 -31.04 -19.02
C SER A 177 2.26 -32.54 -19.18
N HIS A 178 3.53 -32.90 -19.25
CA HIS A 178 3.94 -34.30 -19.32
C HIS A 178 3.85 -34.94 -17.93
N PRO A 179 3.14 -36.08 -17.75
CA PRO A 179 2.85 -36.64 -16.43
C PRO A 179 4.08 -37.15 -15.67
N ASP A 180 5.19 -37.40 -16.38
CA ASP A 180 6.46 -37.89 -15.81
C ASP A 180 7.61 -36.87 -15.85
N PHE A 181 7.37 -35.63 -16.30
CA PHE A 181 8.37 -34.56 -16.23
C PHE A 181 8.06 -33.67 -15.03
N TYR A 182 9.00 -33.50 -14.10
CA TYR A 182 8.84 -32.66 -12.90
C TYR A 182 9.95 -31.63 -12.72
N PHE A 183 11.09 -31.86 -13.37
CA PHE A 183 12.25 -30.98 -13.43
C PHE A 183 13.16 -31.54 -14.54
N LYS A 184 14.16 -30.77 -14.97
CA LYS A 184 15.18 -31.28 -15.89
C LYS A 184 16.18 -32.13 -15.11
N PRO A 185 16.33 -33.44 -15.38
CA PRO A 185 17.41 -34.24 -14.80
C PRO A 185 18.77 -33.86 -15.42
N LYS A 186 19.86 -34.20 -14.74
CA LYS A 186 21.22 -34.04 -15.27
C LYS A 186 21.50 -35.04 -16.38
N GLU A 187 21.17 -36.30 -16.13
CA GLU A 187 21.29 -37.38 -17.12
C GLU A 187 20.07 -37.39 -18.06
N GLU A 188 20.30 -37.64 -19.35
CA GLU A 188 19.21 -37.71 -20.33
C GLU A 188 18.27 -38.88 -20.06
N ARG A 189 16.96 -38.61 -20.15
CA ARG A 189 15.89 -39.59 -20.08
C ARG A 189 14.98 -39.39 -21.29
N VAL A 190 14.47 -40.49 -21.86
CA VAL A 190 13.55 -40.45 -23.01
C VAL A 190 12.13 -40.70 -22.51
N LEU A 191 11.30 -39.66 -22.56
CA LEU A 191 9.89 -39.71 -22.19
C LEU A 191 9.02 -40.06 -23.40
N LYS A 192 7.80 -40.59 -23.16
CA LYS A 192 6.88 -41.07 -24.21
C LYS A 192 5.56 -40.31 -24.16
N LEU A 193 5.32 -39.47 -25.16
CA LEU A 193 4.06 -38.74 -25.33
C LEU A 193 3.28 -39.35 -26.51
N GLY A 194 2.50 -40.40 -26.21
CA GLY A 194 1.84 -41.22 -27.23
C GLY A 194 2.86 -41.94 -28.11
N GLN A 195 2.91 -41.60 -29.39
CA GLN A 195 3.93 -42.11 -30.32
C GLN A 195 5.22 -41.27 -30.35
N ARG A 196 5.20 -40.03 -29.83
CA ARG A 196 6.40 -39.16 -29.78
C ARG A 196 7.33 -39.61 -28.66
N ARG A 197 8.63 -39.55 -28.93
CA ARG A 197 9.69 -39.59 -27.91
C ARG A 197 10.16 -38.16 -27.65
N LEU A 198 10.41 -37.82 -26.38
CA LEU A 198 10.90 -36.51 -25.95
C LEU A 198 12.18 -36.71 -25.15
N HIS A 199 13.26 -36.02 -25.50
CA HIS A 199 14.55 -36.13 -24.81
C HIS A 199 14.65 -35.04 -23.74
N THR A 200 14.86 -35.39 -22.47
CA THR A 200 14.91 -34.37 -21.40
C THR A 200 16.09 -33.39 -21.53
N SER A 201 17.09 -33.72 -22.34
CA SER A 201 18.17 -32.80 -22.74
C SER A 201 17.63 -31.57 -23.50
N GLU A 202 16.58 -31.74 -24.30
CA GLU A 202 15.93 -30.68 -25.10
C GLU A 202 15.08 -29.73 -24.24
N ALA A 203 14.58 -30.22 -23.10
CA ALA A 203 13.71 -29.47 -22.20
C ALA A 203 14.39 -28.18 -21.73
N ARG A 204 13.68 -27.06 -21.82
CA ARG A 204 14.09 -25.76 -21.29
C ARG A 204 13.14 -25.39 -20.17
N ILE A 205 13.69 -25.04 -19.01
CA ILE A 205 12.96 -24.45 -17.89
C ILE A 205 13.60 -23.10 -17.63
N PHE A 206 12.79 -22.03 -17.66
CA PHE A 206 13.20 -20.66 -17.41
C PHE A 206 12.39 -20.09 -16.25
N LEU A 207 13.05 -19.48 -15.27
CA LEU A 207 12.39 -18.88 -14.11
C LEU A 207 12.44 -17.36 -14.19
N ALA A 208 11.32 -16.74 -14.55
CA ALA A 208 11.18 -15.29 -14.56
C ALA A 208 11.03 -14.76 -13.13
N ASP A 209 11.88 -13.81 -12.72
CA ASP A 209 11.67 -12.97 -11.53
C ASP A 209 10.82 -11.76 -11.97
N LEU A 210 9.62 -11.63 -11.42
CA LEU A 210 8.59 -10.71 -11.89
C LEU A 210 8.54 -9.44 -11.03
N PRO A 211 8.65 -8.24 -11.63
CA PRO A 211 8.46 -7.00 -10.89
C PRO A 211 7.00 -6.81 -10.47
N PHE A 212 6.78 -6.32 -9.26
CA PHE A 212 5.46 -5.98 -8.73
C PHE A 212 5.49 -4.65 -7.96
N LEU A 213 4.33 -3.99 -7.82
CA LEU A 213 4.22 -2.69 -7.16
C LEU A 213 4.36 -2.86 -5.64
N ARG A 214 5.37 -2.25 -5.02
CA ARG A 214 5.64 -2.39 -3.58
C ARG A 214 4.89 -1.32 -2.78
N LEU A 215 3.65 -1.62 -2.37
CA LEU A 215 2.76 -0.66 -1.70
C LEU A 215 2.81 -0.70 -0.16
N ARG A 216 3.32 -1.78 0.46
CA ARG A 216 3.37 -2.00 1.93
C ARG A 216 3.85 -0.79 2.75
N GLU A 217 4.85 -0.05 2.23
CA GLU A 217 5.46 1.12 2.90
C GLU A 217 4.86 2.46 2.44
N LYS A 218 3.73 2.43 1.71
CA LYS A 218 3.14 3.58 1.02
C LYS A 218 1.63 3.71 1.30
N VAL A 219 0.97 2.61 1.70
CA VAL A 219 -0.44 2.58 2.11
C VAL A 219 -0.57 1.88 3.47
N SER A 220 -1.40 2.42 4.36
CA SER A 220 -1.66 1.85 5.69
C SER A 220 -2.89 0.94 5.61
N LEU A 221 -2.67 -0.38 5.48
CA LEU A 221 -3.71 -1.38 5.31
C LEU A 221 -3.88 -2.23 6.57
N GLY A 222 -5.14 -2.45 6.97
CA GLY A 222 -5.50 -3.33 8.09
C GLY A 222 -5.90 -4.74 7.65
N GLU A 223 -6.45 -5.53 8.58
CA GLU A 223 -7.04 -6.84 8.27
C GLU A 223 -8.42 -6.65 7.63
N LYS A 224 -8.55 -6.88 6.31
CA LYS A 224 -9.79 -6.71 5.54
C LYS A 224 -9.87 -7.69 4.36
N PRO A 225 -11.07 -7.94 3.80
CA PRO A 225 -11.22 -8.65 2.53
C PRO A 225 -10.42 -8.00 1.40
N PHE A 226 -9.90 -8.80 0.47
CA PHE A 226 -9.07 -8.34 -0.66
C PHE A 226 -9.73 -7.21 -1.46
N ARG A 227 -11.05 -7.31 -1.69
CA ARG A 227 -11.84 -6.30 -2.42
C ARG A 227 -11.94 -4.95 -1.69
N GLU A 228 -11.77 -4.93 -0.37
CA GLU A 228 -11.67 -3.69 0.41
C GLU A 228 -10.23 -3.17 0.44
N LEU A 229 -9.24 -4.05 0.57
CA LEU A 229 -7.82 -3.70 0.52
C LEU A 229 -7.43 -3.03 -0.81
N VAL A 230 -7.99 -3.51 -1.94
CA VAL A 230 -7.79 -2.86 -3.25
C VAL A 230 -8.39 -1.45 -3.28
N LYS A 231 -9.62 -1.25 -2.77
CA LYS A 231 -10.25 0.09 -2.71
C LYS A 231 -9.48 1.05 -1.82
N GLU A 232 -9.01 0.58 -0.67
CA GLU A 232 -8.24 1.38 0.28
C GLU A 232 -6.85 1.71 -0.27
N GLY A 233 -6.16 0.73 -0.86
CA GLY A 233 -4.87 0.93 -1.51
C GLY A 233 -4.95 1.89 -2.71
N GLN A 234 -5.96 1.77 -3.57
CA GLN A 234 -6.24 2.72 -4.64
C GLN A 234 -6.40 4.15 -4.10
N ARG A 235 -7.28 4.34 -3.11
CA ARG A 235 -7.54 5.65 -2.52
C ARG A 235 -6.35 6.23 -1.75
N GLU A 236 -5.55 5.44 -1.03
CA GLU A 236 -4.35 5.97 -0.37
C GLU A 236 -3.27 6.35 -1.38
N VAL A 237 -3.15 5.63 -2.51
CA VAL A 237 -2.33 6.07 -3.64
C VAL A 237 -2.86 7.37 -4.25
N GLU A 238 -4.16 7.51 -4.49
CA GLU A 238 -4.77 8.77 -4.94
C GLU A 238 -4.53 9.93 -3.95
N LEU A 239 -4.72 9.70 -2.65
CA LEU A 239 -4.45 10.72 -1.63
C LEU A 239 -2.96 11.08 -1.56
N ALA A 240 -2.05 10.12 -1.70
CA ALA A 240 -0.60 10.38 -1.72
C ALA A 240 -0.18 11.16 -2.98
N LEU A 241 -0.79 10.88 -4.14
CA LEU A 241 -0.49 11.57 -5.40
C LEU A 241 -1.12 12.96 -5.49
N PHE A 242 -2.33 13.16 -4.94
CA PHE A 242 -3.13 14.38 -5.15
C PHE A 242 -3.33 15.26 -3.90
N GLN A 243 -3.15 14.75 -2.67
CA GLN A 243 -3.39 15.51 -1.43
C GLN A 243 -2.27 15.38 -0.39
N ARG A 244 -1.32 16.31 -0.48
CA ARG A 244 -0.25 16.51 0.50
C ARG A 244 -0.83 17.03 1.82
N GLU A 245 -0.17 16.71 2.95
CA GLU A 245 -0.58 17.17 4.28
C GLU A 245 -0.61 18.69 4.39
N VAL A 246 -1.60 19.22 5.10
CA VAL A 246 -1.77 20.64 5.45
C VAL A 246 -1.54 20.81 6.96
N ILE A 247 -0.42 21.43 7.31
CA ILE A 247 -0.05 21.76 8.69
C ILE A 247 -0.22 23.27 8.89
N LEU A 248 -0.98 23.69 9.89
CA LEU A 248 -1.13 25.10 10.27
C LEU A 248 -0.69 25.29 11.73
N ASP A 249 0.34 26.11 11.94
CA ASP A 249 0.75 26.60 13.25
C ASP A 249 0.38 28.08 13.39
N LEU A 250 -0.56 28.35 14.29
CA LEU A 250 -1.07 29.69 14.55
C LEU A 250 -0.05 30.59 15.28
N LYS A 251 0.82 30.02 16.14
CA LYS A 251 1.79 30.77 16.94
C LYS A 251 3.09 31.03 16.18
N GLY A 252 3.61 30.02 15.48
CA GLY A 252 4.70 30.21 14.51
C GLY A 252 4.28 31.01 13.27
N LEU A 253 2.98 31.30 13.10
CA LEU A 253 2.41 32.01 11.96
C LEU A 253 2.69 31.33 10.60
N THR A 254 2.71 29.99 10.58
CA THR A 254 2.99 29.21 9.37
C THR A 254 1.78 28.41 8.89
N LEU A 255 1.68 28.32 7.56
CA LEU A 255 0.92 27.29 6.87
C LEU A 255 1.92 26.52 6.00
N THR A 256 1.97 25.21 6.15
CA THR A 256 2.86 24.33 5.38
C THR A 256 2.01 23.30 4.67
N ILE A 257 2.19 23.15 3.36
CA ILE A 257 1.46 22.16 2.55
C ILE A 257 2.46 21.28 1.81
N GLY A 258 2.56 20.01 2.21
CA GLY A 258 3.53 19.05 1.64
C GLY A 258 4.99 19.48 1.77
N GLY A 259 5.35 20.14 2.88
CA GLY A 259 6.68 20.72 3.10
C GLY A 259 6.87 22.15 2.55
N THR A 260 6.03 22.60 1.61
CA THR A 260 6.06 23.98 1.12
C THR A 260 5.46 24.94 2.15
N SER A 261 6.30 25.79 2.76
CA SER A 261 5.84 26.84 3.68
C SER A 261 5.27 28.04 2.90
N LEU A 262 4.07 28.48 3.28
CA LEU A 262 3.25 29.46 2.58
C LEU A 262 3.08 30.76 3.37
N LYS A 263 3.32 31.90 2.72
CA LYS A 263 3.21 33.23 3.33
C LYS A 263 1.78 33.76 3.25
N LEU A 264 1.12 33.85 4.41
CA LEU A 264 -0.17 34.53 4.62
C LEU A 264 -0.02 35.62 5.68
N THR A 265 -0.79 36.70 5.61
CA THR A 265 -0.87 37.61 6.76
C THR A 265 -1.61 36.92 7.92
N PRO A 266 -1.40 37.30 9.21
CA PRO A 266 -2.07 36.62 10.32
C PRO A 266 -3.61 36.61 10.23
N MET A 267 -4.23 37.67 9.68
CA MET A 267 -5.67 37.68 9.37
C MET A 267 -6.11 36.66 8.30
N GLU A 268 -5.22 36.33 7.36
CA GLU A 268 -5.47 35.34 6.30
C GLU A 268 -5.20 33.92 6.81
N LEU A 269 -4.20 33.74 7.67
CA LEU A 269 -3.92 32.48 8.36
C LEU A 269 -5.07 32.09 9.30
N ILE A 270 -5.58 33.03 10.12
CA ILE A 270 -6.75 32.81 10.97
C ILE A 270 -7.97 32.42 10.12
N LEU A 271 -8.26 33.18 9.06
CA LEU A 271 -9.41 32.89 8.19
C LEU A 271 -9.29 31.52 7.50
N TYR A 272 -8.08 31.10 7.10
CA TYR A 272 -7.86 29.75 6.57
C TYR A 272 -8.02 28.67 7.67
N ARG A 273 -7.52 28.91 8.89
CA ARG A 273 -7.71 28.04 10.07
C ARG A 273 -9.19 27.81 10.38
N LEU A 274 -10.07 28.80 10.22
CA LEU A 274 -11.52 28.61 10.38
C LEU A 274 -12.08 27.55 9.41
N PHE A 275 -11.67 27.58 8.14
CA PHE A 275 -12.09 26.57 7.15
C PHE A 275 -11.50 25.18 7.45
N LEU A 276 -10.25 25.10 7.90
CA LEU A 276 -9.63 23.83 8.34
C LEU A 276 -10.36 23.25 9.57
N LEU A 277 -10.60 24.06 10.60
CA LEU A 277 -11.34 23.65 11.79
C LEU A 277 -12.79 23.25 11.48
N GLN A 278 -13.44 23.87 10.49
CA GLN A 278 -14.76 23.43 10.03
C GLN A 278 -14.71 22.13 9.20
N LYS A 279 -13.62 21.87 8.49
CA LYS A 279 -13.40 20.59 7.78
C LYS A 279 -13.15 19.43 8.76
N LEU A 280 -12.45 19.71 9.87
CA LEU A 280 -12.32 18.79 11.00
C LEU A 280 -13.65 18.60 11.74
N ARG A 281 -14.37 19.68 12.07
CA ARG A 281 -15.75 19.69 12.60
C ARG A 281 -16.81 19.31 11.54
N CYS A 282 -16.54 18.29 10.72
CA CYS A 282 -17.44 17.87 9.64
C CYS A 282 -18.75 17.25 10.19
N PRO A 283 -19.94 17.64 9.70
CA PRO A 283 -21.22 17.04 10.11
C PRO A 283 -21.39 15.58 9.63
N GLU A 284 -20.49 15.08 8.78
CA GLU A 284 -20.43 13.70 8.30
C GLU A 284 -19.22 12.99 8.96
N PRO A 285 -19.30 12.59 10.24
CA PRO A 285 -18.17 11.92 10.91
C PRO A 285 -17.93 10.51 10.34
N SER A 286 -19.01 9.79 10.06
CA SER A 286 -19.03 8.42 9.51
C SER A 286 -18.43 8.29 8.11
N ARG A 287 -18.42 9.37 7.31
CA ARG A 287 -17.61 9.42 6.10
C ARG A 287 -16.14 9.47 6.49
N ALA A 288 -15.41 8.38 6.32
CA ALA A 288 -13.99 8.35 6.62
C ALA A 288 -13.17 9.30 5.70
N TYR A 289 -13.66 9.58 4.49
CA TYR A 289 -13.01 10.41 3.47
C TYR A 289 -13.95 11.52 2.94
N CYS A 290 -13.38 12.59 2.37
CA CYS A 290 -14.07 13.82 1.99
C CYS A 290 -14.36 13.96 0.49
N GLU A 291 -13.41 13.56 -0.37
CA GLU A 291 -13.57 13.56 -1.83
C GLU A 291 -14.16 14.89 -2.40
N GLY A 292 -15.21 14.79 -3.22
CA GLY A 292 -15.96 15.93 -3.74
C GLY A 292 -16.91 16.62 -2.74
N CYS A 293 -17.08 16.09 -1.52
CA CYS A 293 -18.13 16.49 -0.59
C CYS A 293 -17.99 17.91 -0.03
N THR A 294 -19.12 18.61 0.05
CA THR A 294 -19.25 20.02 0.43
C THR A 294 -20.24 20.23 1.58
N ALA A 295 -20.56 19.18 2.34
CA ALA A 295 -21.49 19.24 3.48
C ALA A 295 -21.05 20.28 4.53
N CYS A 296 -19.76 20.27 4.90
CA CYS A 296 -19.12 21.21 5.82
C CYS A 296 -18.92 22.65 5.28
N PHE A 297 -19.28 22.95 4.03
CA PHE A 297 -19.07 24.29 3.47
C PHE A 297 -20.10 25.28 4.07
N LEU A 298 -19.62 26.42 4.56
CA LEU A 298 -20.44 27.40 5.30
C LEU A 298 -20.93 28.55 4.41
N PRO A 299 -22.16 29.06 4.60
CA PRO A 299 -22.55 30.33 4.01
C PRO A 299 -21.68 31.46 4.59
N ILE A 300 -21.25 32.40 3.75
CA ILE A 300 -20.32 33.47 4.19
C ILE A 300 -20.91 34.41 5.25
N SER A 301 -22.24 34.46 5.38
CA SER A 301 -22.91 35.13 6.51
C SER A 301 -22.51 34.56 7.87
N ARG A 302 -22.28 33.24 7.99
CA ARG A 302 -21.82 32.61 9.24
C ARG A 302 -20.36 32.94 9.58
N LEU A 303 -19.55 33.36 8.60
CA LEU A 303 -18.19 33.87 8.84
C LEU A 303 -18.18 35.37 9.18
N SER A 304 -19.32 36.04 8.97
CA SER A 304 -19.55 37.47 9.22
C SER A 304 -20.33 37.72 10.52
N SER A 305 -20.59 36.68 11.32
CA SER A 305 -21.43 36.73 12.52
C SER A 305 -20.63 37.07 13.79
N PRO A 306 -21.30 37.42 14.91
CA PRO A 306 -20.63 37.75 16.16
C PRO A 306 -19.78 36.61 16.72
N GLU A 307 -20.22 35.36 16.54
CA GLU A 307 -19.50 34.17 17.03
C GLU A 307 -18.20 33.95 16.25
N ALA A 308 -18.25 34.10 14.91
CA ALA A 308 -17.06 34.03 14.07
C ALA A 308 -16.11 35.21 14.32
N PHE A 309 -16.64 36.40 14.61
CA PHE A 309 -15.83 37.53 15.06
C PHE A 309 -15.10 37.24 16.38
N GLN A 310 -15.74 36.58 17.34
CA GLN A 310 -15.07 36.16 18.58
C GLN A 310 -14.04 35.04 18.35
N GLU A 311 -14.30 34.02 17.51
CA GLU A 311 -13.28 33.02 17.13
C GLU A 311 -12.04 33.71 16.50
N VAL A 312 -12.23 34.76 15.68
CA VAL A 312 -11.13 35.56 15.09
C VAL A 312 -10.43 36.46 16.12
N HIS A 313 -11.17 37.12 16.99
CA HIS A 313 -10.64 38.01 18.03
C HIS A 313 -9.76 37.24 19.03
N GLN A 314 -10.22 36.09 19.51
CA GLN A 314 -9.43 35.20 20.37
C GLN A 314 -8.16 34.71 19.67
N ALA A 315 -8.24 34.37 18.38
CA ALA A 315 -7.07 33.97 17.60
C ALA A 315 -6.05 35.12 17.45
N LEU A 316 -6.49 36.37 17.31
CA LEU A 316 -5.59 37.53 17.33
C LEU A 316 -4.95 37.78 18.70
N VAL A 317 -5.70 37.60 19.79
CA VAL A 317 -5.17 37.67 21.17
C VAL A 317 -4.10 36.60 21.40
N SER A 318 -4.31 35.36 20.91
CA SER A 318 -3.32 34.28 21.05
C SER A 318 -2.01 34.50 20.26
N ILE A 319 -2.02 35.38 19.25
CA ILE A 319 -0.85 35.74 18.43
C ILE A 319 -0.12 36.97 18.99
N TYR A 320 -0.85 37.99 19.42
CA TYR A 320 -0.30 39.32 19.74
C TYR A 320 -0.35 39.71 21.21
N GLY A 321 -1.01 38.93 22.06
CA GLY A 321 -1.33 39.30 23.42
C GLY A 321 -2.56 40.21 23.54
N GLU A 322 -3.19 40.15 24.70
CA GLU A 322 -4.28 41.04 25.09
C GLU A 322 -3.80 42.49 25.22
N GLY A 323 -4.67 43.47 24.98
CA GLY A 323 -4.32 44.90 24.98
C GLY A 323 -3.40 45.35 23.84
N SER A 324 -2.93 44.45 22.97
CA SER A 324 -2.09 44.82 21.83
C SER A 324 -2.84 45.69 20.82
N GLY A 325 -2.20 46.75 20.32
CA GLY A 325 -2.85 47.71 19.40
C GLY A 325 -3.38 47.10 18.10
N ARG A 326 -2.92 45.89 17.71
CA ARG A 326 -3.45 45.13 16.57
C ARG A 326 -4.78 44.45 16.89
N VAL A 327 -4.93 43.92 18.10
CA VAL A 327 -6.21 43.38 18.61
C VAL A 327 -7.22 44.51 18.78
N GLU A 328 -6.81 45.61 19.42
CA GLU A 328 -7.70 46.76 19.66
C GLU A 328 -8.20 47.39 18.36
N ALA A 329 -7.32 47.63 17.38
CA ALA A 329 -7.69 48.16 16.08
C ALA A 329 -8.57 47.20 15.25
N PHE A 330 -8.51 45.89 15.50
CA PHE A 330 -9.45 44.93 14.91
C PHE A 330 -10.82 45.02 15.60
N ARG A 331 -10.86 45.06 16.94
CA ARG A 331 -12.07 45.17 17.75
C ARG A 331 -12.87 46.42 17.42
N LEU A 332 -12.27 47.60 17.62
CA LEU A 332 -12.91 48.91 17.40
C LEU A 332 -13.49 49.07 15.98
N ARG A 333 -12.89 48.41 14.99
CA ARG A 333 -13.28 48.52 13.59
C ARG A 333 -14.52 47.68 13.24
N TRP A 334 -14.69 46.50 13.84
CA TRP A 334 -15.68 45.50 13.39
C TRP A 334 -16.70 45.08 14.45
N GLU A 335 -16.40 45.21 15.74
CA GLU A 335 -17.30 44.80 16.85
C GLU A 335 -18.66 45.49 16.76
N ARG A 336 -18.66 46.81 16.55
CA ARG A 336 -19.88 47.62 16.35
C ARG A 336 -20.67 47.29 15.07
N GLN A 337 -20.10 46.51 14.16
CA GLN A 337 -20.76 46.04 12.93
C GLN A 337 -21.32 44.62 13.08
N GLY A 338 -21.20 44.01 14.27
CA GLY A 338 -21.59 42.61 14.52
C GLY A 338 -20.62 41.58 13.94
N GLY A 339 -19.50 42.01 13.34
CA GLY A 339 -18.48 41.14 12.77
C GLY A 339 -17.75 41.73 11.57
N VAL A 340 -16.95 40.92 10.88
CA VAL A 340 -16.19 41.34 9.69
C VAL A 340 -17.10 41.26 8.45
N PRO A 341 -17.37 42.37 7.73
CA PRO A 341 -18.31 42.36 6.60
C PRO A 341 -17.96 41.38 5.49
N GLN A 342 -19.00 40.84 4.84
CA GLN A 342 -18.86 39.78 3.84
C GLN A 342 -17.98 40.17 2.65
N GLU A 343 -17.95 41.45 2.26
CA GLU A 343 -17.11 42.00 1.19
C GLU A 343 -15.63 41.90 1.56
N VAL A 344 -15.29 42.23 2.81
CA VAL A 344 -13.93 42.14 3.37
C VAL A 344 -13.49 40.67 3.45
N LEU A 345 -14.40 39.78 3.84
CA LEU A 345 -14.16 38.33 3.83
C LEU A 345 -13.94 37.80 2.41
N ARG A 346 -14.75 38.20 1.42
CA ARG A 346 -14.54 37.84 0.00
C ARG A 346 -13.18 38.33 -0.52
N GLN A 347 -12.79 39.55 -0.18
CA GLN A 347 -11.46 40.09 -0.52
C GLN A 347 -10.33 39.28 0.13
N LYS A 348 -10.45 38.91 1.41
CA LYS A 348 -9.47 38.09 2.13
C LYS A 348 -9.37 36.66 1.60
N ILE A 349 -10.50 36.00 1.30
CA ILE A 349 -10.55 34.72 0.58
C ILE A 349 -9.85 34.82 -0.77
N SER A 350 -10.05 35.92 -1.50
CA SER A 350 -9.41 36.15 -2.81
C SER A 350 -7.91 36.35 -2.70
N LYS A 351 -7.40 36.93 -1.60
CA LYS A 351 -5.96 37.04 -1.30
C LYS A 351 -5.34 35.71 -0.90
N ILE A 352 -6.00 34.91 -0.04
CA ILE A 352 -5.56 33.55 0.31
C ILE A 352 -5.46 32.68 -0.95
N ASN A 353 -6.51 32.65 -1.77
CA ASN A 353 -6.54 31.88 -3.00
C ASN A 353 -5.58 32.40 -4.09
N ARG A 354 -5.06 33.62 -3.96
CA ARG A 354 -3.99 34.14 -4.82
C ARG A 354 -2.64 33.63 -4.31
N SER A 355 -2.32 33.87 -3.04
CA SER A 355 -1.10 33.40 -2.37
C SER A 355 -0.87 31.89 -2.51
N LEU A 356 -1.95 31.08 -2.44
CA LEU A 356 -1.91 29.64 -2.70
C LEU A 356 -1.48 29.32 -4.14
N ARG A 357 -2.07 29.97 -5.16
CA ARG A 357 -1.69 29.74 -6.58
C ARG A 357 -0.28 30.23 -6.89
N GLU A 358 0.12 31.38 -6.34
CA GLU A 358 1.44 31.97 -6.56
C GLU A 358 2.58 31.11 -5.98
N GLN A 359 2.33 30.33 -4.92
CA GLN A 359 3.34 29.49 -4.26
C GLN A 359 3.20 27.98 -4.54
N MET A 360 2.09 27.51 -5.10
CA MET A 360 1.85 26.08 -5.39
C MET A 360 1.52 25.77 -6.86
N GLY A 361 1.29 26.77 -7.72
CA GLY A 361 0.94 26.55 -9.12
C GLY A 361 -0.35 25.74 -9.28
N GLU A 362 -0.30 24.67 -10.08
CA GLU A 362 -1.45 23.81 -10.40
C GLU A 362 -1.94 22.98 -9.20
N ASP A 363 -1.02 22.58 -8.31
CA ASP A 363 -1.32 21.86 -7.07
C ASP A 363 -2.29 22.63 -6.16
N ALA A 364 -2.34 23.97 -6.26
CA ALA A 364 -3.13 24.83 -5.39
C ALA A 364 -4.62 24.47 -5.33
N SER A 365 -5.15 23.87 -6.40
CA SER A 365 -6.59 23.68 -6.68
C SER A 365 -7.40 23.06 -5.54
N LEU A 366 -6.87 22.07 -4.83
CA LEU A 366 -7.56 21.36 -3.74
C LEU A 366 -7.52 22.09 -2.39
N TYR A 367 -6.58 23.01 -2.24
CA TYR A 367 -6.35 23.84 -1.06
C TYR A 367 -7.08 25.19 -1.13
N LEU A 368 -7.59 25.59 -2.31
CA LEU A 368 -8.35 26.82 -2.47
C LEU A 368 -9.67 26.80 -1.67
N ILE A 369 -9.96 27.90 -0.98
CA ILE A 369 -11.27 28.18 -0.39
C ILE A 369 -12.27 28.36 -1.54
N SER A 370 -13.06 27.33 -1.79
CA SER A 370 -13.86 27.16 -3.01
C SER A 370 -15.34 27.50 -2.75
N PRO A 371 -15.99 28.32 -3.60
CA PRO A 371 -17.42 28.59 -3.52
C PRO A 371 -18.26 27.47 -4.16
N VAL A 372 -19.41 27.17 -3.57
CA VAL A 372 -20.39 26.18 -4.05
C VAL A 372 -21.80 26.72 -3.86
N GLY A 373 -22.68 26.54 -4.86
CA GLY A 373 -24.07 27.02 -4.83
C GLY A 373 -24.34 28.24 -5.74
N ARG A 374 -25.60 28.66 -5.79
CA ARG A 374 -26.08 29.77 -6.65
C ARG A 374 -25.63 31.13 -6.10
N TYR A 375 -25.79 32.19 -6.89
CA TYR A 375 -25.58 33.56 -6.42
C TYR A 375 -26.50 33.88 -5.21
N GLY A 376 -26.03 34.69 -4.27
CA GLY A 376 -26.69 34.91 -2.98
C GLY A 376 -26.52 33.77 -1.96
N THR A 377 -26.56 32.50 -2.38
CA THR A 377 -26.53 31.32 -1.48
C THR A 377 -25.20 30.56 -1.46
N LYS A 378 -24.10 31.20 -1.91
CA LYS A 378 -22.76 30.57 -1.97
C LYS A 378 -22.25 30.16 -0.59
N ARG A 379 -21.90 28.87 -0.47
CA ARG A 379 -21.19 28.28 0.66
C ARG A 379 -19.71 28.10 0.30
N TYR A 380 -18.82 28.21 1.28
CA TYR A 380 -17.37 28.24 1.10
C TYR A 380 -16.67 27.19 1.98
N GLY A 381 -15.60 26.59 1.48
CA GLY A 381 -14.78 25.61 2.21
C GLY A 381 -13.61 25.11 1.38
N VAL A 382 -12.73 24.33 2.01
CA VAL A 382 -11.58 23.67 1.34
C VAL A 382 -11.91 22.22 0.94
N ARG A 383 -11.25 21.71 -0.09
CA ARG A 383 -11.48 20.33 -0.57
C ARG A 383 -10.60 19.29 0.14
N VAL A 384 -9.40 19.67 0.57
CA VAL A 384 -8.46 18.93 1.46
C VAL A 384 -9.16 17.96 2.41
N ASP A 385 -8.77 16.69 2.41
CA ASP A 385 -9.36 15.69 3.30
C ASP A 385 -9.12 16.00 4.79
N LYS A 386 -10.12 15.72 5.64
CA LYS A 386 -10.01 15.91 7.10
C LYS A 386 -8.86 15.11 7.72
N GLY A 387 -8.49 13.97 7.14
CA GLY A 387 -7.34 13.14 7.55
C GLY A 387 -5.97 13.67 7.09
N LYS A 388 -5.91 14.78 6.35
CA LYS A 388 -4.66 15.45 5.93
C LYS A 388 -4.49 16.84 6.56
N ILE A 389 -5.23 17.15 7.65
CA ILE A 389 -5.24 18.48 8.29
C ILE A 389 -4.73 18.41 9.73
N THR A 390 -3.60 19.06 10.00
CA THR A 390 -2.98 19.19 11.31
C THR A 390 -3.00 20.66 11.74
N CYS A 391 -3.70 21.00 12.83
CA CYS A 391 -3.88 22.39 13.29
C CYS A 391 -3.38 22.58 14.73
N PHE A 392 -2.31 23.35 14.91
CA PHE A 392 -1.83 23.80 16.22
C PHE A 392 -2.49 25.13 16.64
N SER A 393 -2.28 25.53 17.90
CA SER A 393 -2.97 26.65 18.57
C SER A 393 -2.04 27.39 19.52
#